data_AF-A7N4G8-F1
#
_entry.id   AF-A7N4G8-F1
#
_cell.length_a   1.000
_cell.length_b   1.000
_cell.length_c   1.000
_cell.angle_alpha   90.00
_cell.angle_beta   90.00
_cell.angle_gamma   90.00
#
_symmetry.space_group_name_H-M   'P 1'
#
loop_
_entity.id
_entity.type
_entity.pdbx_description
1 polymer ?
#
loop_
_entity_poly.entity_id
_entity_poly.type
_entity_poly.pdbx_seq_one_letter_code
_entity_poly.pdbx_strand_id
1 'polypeptide(L)'
;MKFKPSLLACAVLSGLVGLTGCNDDTTNIYEGGDTNPALLDIPDGGKPVCPPVGDGDCDDKPNPETPEIDMGVHIPVDFADMDVTRYVNPFIGTGNLGNTYPGATTPHGMVQLSPNNGSNGWEYISGYYYHDARTSGFSHTHLSGAGAGDLNDILVMPINSRSDYMIDEGSATLNLEASRFQHRDEQATAGYYKVDLLDYDIKAELTASDRVGVHRYTFPRDEKSEIIVNTGFKINWDYTSDSYLKWDKDNNRLEGHRFSDGWAPSQKEFFVMEFDQPIKNVRFAYYDKEQGRYMDVPEGITEIGNETRGKYQYARAYVEFDTSKDGLTVEAKLALSNVEIGENGKSGASLNMTEVAGMNFDQVREAATKKWEDELGKIQVSGDEDYKQTFYTAMYHSYLGQTIHSDLDGRYRQVHQGRNAYPDGNTPWGVRREVV
;
A
#
# COMPACT_ATOMS: atom_id res chain seq x y z
N MET A 1 -1.05 -6.19 -35.41
CA MET A 1 0.15 -7.03 -35.15
C MET A 1 -0.32 -8.35 -34.52
N LYS A 2 0.15 -9.52 -34.99
CA LYS A 2 -0.19 -10.82 -34.34
C LYS A 2 0.69 -10.98 -33.10
N PHE A 3 0.14 -10.82 -31.91
CA PHE A 3 0.83 -11.18 -30.67
C PHE A 3 1.09 -12.69 -30.65
N LYS A 4 2.35 -13.08 -30.42
CA LYS A 4 2.68 -14.50 -30.20
C LYS A 4 2.30 -14.85 -28.75
N PRO A 5 1.46 -15.88 -28.53
CA PRO A 5 0.99 -16.29 -27.20
C PRO A 5 2.07 -16.87 -26.26
N SER A 6 3.35 -16.80 -26.64
CA SER A 6 4.47 -17.37 -25.89
C SER A 6 5.08 -16.43 -24.83
N LEU A 7 4.73 -15.14 -24.80
CA LEU A 7 5.31 -14.17 -23.85
C LEU A 7 4.50 -13.98 -22.58
N LEU A 8 3.19 -14.26 -22.60
CA LEU A 8 2.34 -14.23 -21.39
C LEU A 8 2.70 -15.36 -20.41
N ALA A 9 3.32 -16.44 -20.90
CA ALA A 9 3.74 -17.57 -20.09
C ALA A 9 4.95 -17.27 -19.18
N CYS A 10 5.76 -16.24 -19.49
CA CYS A 10 6.91 -15.89 -18.65
C CYS A 10 6.51 -15.08 -17.40
N ALA A 11 5.44 -14.29 -17.46
CA ALA A 11 4.95 -13.54 -16.30
C ALA A 11 4.33 -14.44 -15.21
N VAL A 12 3.82 -15.62 -15.60
CA VAL A 12 3.18 -16.58 -14.68
C VAL A 12 4.21 -17.44 -13.94
N LEU A 13 5.46 -17.54 -14.41
CA LEU A 13 6.50 -18.38 -13.80
C LEU A 13 7.20 -17.74 -12.59
N SER A 14 7.07 -16.43 -12.40
CA SER A 14 7.62 -15.69 -11.25
C SER A 14 6.85 -15.92 -9.94
N GLY A 15 5.64 -16.50 -9.99
CA GLY A 15 4.81 -16.75 -8.81
C GLY A 15 5.12 -18.04 -8.02
N LEU A 16 6.15 -18.81 -8.39
CA LEU A 16 6.39 -20.15 -7.85
C LEU A 16 7.73 -20.37 -7.13
N VAL A 17 8.60 -19.36 -7.04
CA VAL A 17 9.79 -19.43 -6.17
C VAL A 17 9.48 -18.69 -4.88
N GLY A 18 8.75 -19.38 -4.00
CA GLY A 18 8.39 -18.91 -2.68
C GLY A 18 9.55 -19.02 -1.69
N LEU A 19 9.66 -17.99 -0.86
CA LEU A 19 10.16 -18.02 0.52
C LEU A 19 11.64 -18.39 0.70
N THR A 20 12.51 -17.37 0.62
CA THR A 20 13.49 -16.95 1.66
C THR A 20 14.58 -16.10 1.00
N GLY A 21 14.49 -14.79 1.17
CA GLY A 21 15.61 -13.88 0.90
C GLY A 21 16.35 -13.60 2.19
N CYS A 22 17.22 -14.52 2.63
CA CYS A 22 18.15 -14.23 3.71
C CYS A 22 19.40 -13.55 3.12
N ASN A 23 19.77 -12.39 3.65
CA ASN A 23 21.09 -11.79 3.42
C ASN A 23 22.11 -12.42 4.40
N ASP A 24 23.39 -12.46 4.02
CA ASP A 24 24.47 -13.18 4.72
C ASP A 24 24.83 -12.60 6.11
N ASP A 25 24.28 -11.44 6.48
CA ASP A 25 24.54 -10.75 7.76
C ASP A 25 23.44 -10.98 8.83
N THR A 26 22.59 -11.99 8.65
CA THR A 26 21.48 -12.27 9.58
C THR A 26 21.94 -13.00 10.84
N THR A 27 21.91 -12.32 11.99
CA THR A 27 22.17 -12.95 13.29
C THR A 27 20.93 -13.70 13.80
N ASN A 28 21.06 -15.02 13.87
CA ASN A 28 20.07 -15.94 14.40
C ASN A 28 20.16 -15.97 15.95
N ILE A 29 19.03 -15.97 16.65
CA ILE A 29 18.99 -16.12 18.11
C ILE A 29 18.21 -17.39 18.43
N TYR A 30 18.88 -18.55 18.46
CA TYR A 30 18.52 -19.66 19.34
C TYR A 30 19.66 -20.69 19.45
N GLU A 31 20.14 -20.92 20.68
CA GLU A 31 20.90 -22.11 21.06
C GLU A 31 19.91 -23.25 21.38
N GLY A 32 20.09 -24.40 20.72
CA GLY A 32 19.69 -25.71 21.25
C GLY A 32 18.40 -26.32 20.72
N GLY A 33 18.54 -27.54 20.17
CA GLY A 33 17.51 -28.59 20.21
C GLY A 33 16.98 -29.07 18.87
N ASP A 34 17.77 -29.87 18.14
CA ASP A 34 17.31 -30.69 17.02
C ASP A 34 16.20 -31.66 17.46
N THR A 35 14.97 -31.47 16.99
CA THR A 35 14.05 -32.58 16.68
C THR A 35 13.03 -32.14 15.62
N ASN A 36 13.14 -32.70 14.42
CA ASN A 36 12.21 -32.52 13.31
C ASN A 36 11.09 -33.58 13.42
N PRO A 37 9.79 -33.24 13.57
CA PRO A 37 8.73 -34.23 13.48
C PRO A 37 8.33 -34.48 12.01
N ALA A 38 8.12 -35.74 11.66
CA ALA A 38 7.73 -36.19 10.32
C ALA A 38 6.34 -35.68 9.90
N LEU A 39 6.22 -35.34 8.61
CA LEU A 39 4.98 -34.95 7.94
C LEU A 39 3.99 -36.13 7.92
N LEU A 40 2.73 -35.86 8.29
CA LEU A 40 1.63 -36.82 8.19
C LEU A 40 0.99 -36.75 6.79
N ASP A 41 0.76 -37.93 6.19
CA ASP A 41 0.04 -38.11 4.93
C ASP A 41 -1.43 -37.65 5.02
N ILE A 42 -1.86 -36.81 4.08
CA ILE A 42 -3.26 -36.38 3.91
C ILE A 42 -3.87 -37.18 2.74
N PRO A 43 -5.06 -37.80 2.90
CA PRO A 43 -5.69 -38.56 1.81
C PRO A 43 -6.18 -37.66 0.67
N ASP A 44 -6.03 -38.17 -0.55
CA ASP A 44 -6.39 -37.53 -1.82
C ASP A 44 -7.92 -37.30 -1.93
N GLY A 45 -8.37 -36.10 -1.54
CA GLY A 45 -9.75 -35.66 -1.66
C GLY A 45 -10.04 -35.10 -3.05
N GLY A 46 -11.07 -35.63 -3.71
CA GLY A 46 -11.39 -35.40 -5.13
C GLY A 46 -11.38 -33.93 -5.59
N LYS A 47 -10.83 -33.72 -6.79
CA LYS A 47 -10.76 -32.42 -7.49
C LYS A 47 -12.16 -31.81 -7.67
N PRO A 48 -12.36 -30.51 -7.43
CA PRO A 48 -13.62 -29.86 -7.74
C PRO A 48 -13.88 -29.88 -9.26
N VAL A 49 -15.09 -30.30 -9.64
CA VAL A 49 -15.58 -30.34 -11.02
C VAL A 49 -16.38 -29.05 -11.26
N CYS A 50 -16.04 -28.30 -12.30
CA CYS A 50 -16.83 -27.13 -12.74
C CYS A 50 -18.25 -27.55 -13.16
N PRO A 51 -19.28 -26.75 -12.87
CA PRO A 51 -20.65 -27.07 -13.31
C PRO A 51 -20.76 -27.01 -14.85
N PRO A 52 -21.61 -27.86 -15.45
CA PRO A 52 -21.78 -27.91 -16.90
C PRO A 52 -22.45 -26.62 -17.39
N VAL A 53 -21.81 -25.95 -18.36
CA VAL A 53 -22.45 -24.90 -19.14
C VAL A 53 -23.53 -25.53 -20.00
N GLY A 54 -24.78 -25.12 -19.76
CA GLY A 54 -25.92 -25.46 -20.60
C GLY A 54 -25.75 -24.84 -21.98
N ASP A 55 -25.76 -25.69 -22.97
CA ASP A 55 -25.84 -25.42 -24.39
C ASP A 55 -27.20 -24.80 -24.76
N GLY A 56 -27.17 -23.52 -25.13
CA GLY A 56 -28.31 -22.78 -25.66
C GLY A 56 -27.88 -21.40 -26.15
N ASP A 57 -27.41 -21.33 -27.41
CA ASP A 57 -27.17 -20.14 -28.22
C ASP A 57 -26.45 -18.95 -27.55
N CYS A 58 -25.11 -19.01 -27.56
CA CYS A 58 -24.26 -17.83 -27.53
C CYS A 58 -23.74 -17.57 -28.94
N ASP A 59 -24.61 -17.11 -29.83
CA ASP A 59 -24.21 -16.60 -31.15
C ASP A 59 -23.74 -15.13 -31.00
N ASP A 60 -22.77 -14.92 -30.10
CA ASP A 60 -22.04 -13.65 -30.00
C ASP A 60 -20.91 -13.69 -31.01
N LYS A 61 -21.22 -13.23 -32.21
CA LYS A 61 -20.20 -12.89 -33.21
C LYS A 61 -19.19 -11.94 -32.54
N PRO A 62 -17.87 -12.18 -32.67
CA PRO A 62 -16.89 -11.27 -32.11
C PRO A 62 -17.09 -9.87 -32.68
N ASN A 63 -17.28 -8.88 -31.80
CA ASN A 63 -17.21 -7.48 -32.17
C ASN A 63 -15.87 -7.26 -32.92
N PRO A 64 -15.88 -6.84 -34.19
CA PRO A 64 -14.66 -6.66 -34.98
C PRO A 64 -13.86 -5.42 -34.56
N GLU A 65 -14.39 -4.60 -33.65
CA GLU A 65 -13.63 -3.52 -33.05
C GLU A 65 -12.56 -4.12 -32.14
N THR A 66 -11.31 -3.98 -32.58
CA THR A 66 -10.17 -4.18 -31.70
C THR A 66 -10.37 -3.18 -30.57
N PRO A 67 -10.51 -3.60 -29.30
CA PRO A 67 -10.58 -2.62 -28.22
C PRO A 67 -9.34 -1.75 -28.35
N GLU A 68 -9.53 -0.44 -28.57
CA GLU A 68 -8.45 0.51 -28.35
C GLU A 68 -8.10 0.37 -26.88
N ILE A 69 -6.98 -0.31 -26.62
CA ILE A 69 -6.35 -0.26 -25.31
C ILE A 69 -5.85 1.18 -25.22
N ASP A 70 -6.63 2.03 -24.55
CA ASP A 70 -6.15 3.32 -24.09
C ASP A 70 -4.97 3.05 -23.14
N MET A 71 -3.76 3.26 -23.64
CA MET A 71 -2.49 2.92 -22.97
C MET A 71 -2.16 3.85 -21.79
N GLY A 72 -3.14 4.62 -21.31
CA GLY A 72 -2.90 5.72 -20.40
C GLY A 72 -2.34 6.91 -21.15
N VAL A 73 -2.93 8.08 -20.94
CA VAL A 73 -2.39 9.33 -21.45
C VAL A 73 -1.03 9.55 -20.80
N HIS A 74 0.04 9.23 -21.52
CA HIS A 74 1.40 9.57 -21.12
C HIS A 74 1.59 11.08 -21.34
N ILE A 75 1.11 11.91 -20.41
CA ILE A 75 1.58 13.29 -20.33
C ILE A 75 3.08 13.22 -20.03
N PRO A 76 3.93 14.00 -20.73
CA PRO A 76 5.37 13.91 -20.53
C PRO A 76 5.71 14.30 -19.09
N VAL A 77 6.10 13.29 -18.32
CA VAL A 77 7.00 13.47 -17.18
C VAL A 77 8.29 14.08 -17.75
N ASP A 78 8.93 14.98 -17.01
CA ASP A 78 10.25 15.45 -17.44
C ASP A 78 11.23 14.27 -17.39
N PHE A 79 11.58 13.75 -18.58
CA PHE A 79 12.45 12.60 -18.76
C PHE A 79 13.93 13.01 -18.89
N ALA A 80 14.29 14.27 -18.64
CA ALA A 80 15.64 14.76 -18.89
C ALA A 80 16.74 13.92 -18.20
N ASP A 81 16.41 13.34 -17.04
CA ASP A 81 17.33 12.53 -16.22
C ASP A 81 16.99 11.01 -16.24
N MET A 82 16.09 10.57 -17.12
CA MET A 82 15.68 9.16 -17.24
C MET A 82 16.23 8.52 -18.52
N ASP A 83 16.90 7.38 -18.38
CA ASP A 83 17.43 6.58 -19.49
C ASP A 83 16.49 5.43 -19.83
N VAL A 84 16.49 4.36 -19.02
CA VAL A 84 15.61 3.20 -19.28
C VAL A 84 14.29 3.30 -18.53
N THR A 85 14.23 4.02 -17.41
CA THR A 85 13.00 4.13 -16.61
C THR A 85 11.90 4.93 -17.32
N ARG A 86 12.26 5.78 -18.29
CA ARG A 86 11.31 6.50 -19.16
C ARG A 86 10.39 5.57 -19.96
N TYR A 87 10.80 4.31 -20.13
CA TYR A 87 10.03 3.29 -20.85
C TYR A 87 9.07 2.53 -19.94
N VAL A 88 9.14 2.72 -18.62
CA VAL A 88 8.23 2.04 -17.70
C VAL A 88 6.89 2.78 -17.68
N ASN A 89 5.81 2.07 -17.97
CA ASN A 89 4.44 2.56 -17.83
C ASN A 89 3.69 1.74 -16.76
N PRO A 90 3.61 2.22 -15.50
CA PRO A 90 2.93 1.51 -14.42
C PRO A 90 1.42 1.31 -14.61
N PHE A 91 0.77 1.96 -15.59
CA PHE A 91 -0.64 1.73 -15.88
C PHE A 91 -0.89 0.45 -16.70
N ILE A 92 0.14 -0.13 -17.34
CA ILE A 92 -0.04 -1.37 -18.10
C ILE A 92 -0.40 -2.51 -17.14
N GLY A 93 -1.63 -3.02 -17.24
CA GLY A 93 -2.11 -4.12 -16.39
C GLY A 93 -2.86 -3.66 -15.14
N THR A 94 -3.19 -2.37 -15.01
CA THR A 94 -4.07 -1.85 -13.94
C THR A 94 -5.55 -1.95 -14.30
N GLY A 95 -5.87 -2.36 -15.53
CA GLY A 95 -7.22 -2.70 -15.98
C GLY A 95 -7.36 -4.17 -16.38
N ASN A 96 -8.60 -4.61 -16.57
CA ASN A 96 -8.97 -5.97 -16.96
C ASN A 96 -8.35 -7.04 -16.05
N LEU A 97 -7.56 -7.97 -16.61
CA LEU A 97 -7.09 -9.18 -15.93
C LEU A 97 -5.71 -9.04 -15.25
N GLY A 98 -5.12 -7.84 -15.27
CA GLY A 98 -3.74 -7.65 -14.82
C GLY A 98 -3.58 -7.55 -13.30
N ASN A 99 -4.49 -6.84 -12.62
CA ASN A 99 -4.44 -6.57 -11.17
C ASN A 99 -3.07 -6.06 -10.69
N THR A 100 -2.45 -5.14 -11.42
CA THR A 100 -1.28 -4.38 -10.96
C THR A 100 -1.71 -3.03 -10.36
N TYR A 101 -0.76 -2.24 -9.86
CA TYR A 101 -1.02 -0.92 -9.27
C TYR A 101 -0.06 0.13 -9.85
N PRO A 102 -0.49 1.40 -10.02
CA PRO A 102 0.34 2.45 -10.63
C PRO A 102 1.22 3.22 -9.64
N GLY A 103 1.09 2.95 -8.34
CA GLY A 103 1.77 3.67 -7.26
C GLY A 103 3.29 3.58 -7.25
N ALA A 104 3.89 4.37 -6.36
CA ALA A 104 5.33 4.46 -6.19
C ALA A 104 5.89 3.34 -5.28
N THR A 105 6.97 2.72 -5.72
CA THR A 105 7.72 1.71 -4.98
C THR A 105 9.16 1.63 -5.49
N THR A 106 10.05 0.99 -4.76
CA THR A 106 11.42 0.63 -5.18
C THR A 106 11.48 -0.85 -5.58
N PRO A 107 12.52 -1.32 -6.28
CA PRO A 107 12.69 -2.75 -6.53
C PRO A 107 12.63 -3.55 -5.22
N HIS A 108 11.68 -4.49 -5.13
CA HIS A 108 11.41 -5.30 -3.92
C HIS A 108 11.07 -4.48 -2.65
N GLY A 109 10.65 -3.22 -2.76
CA GLY A 109 10.35 -2.37 -1.61
C GLY A 109 9.27 -2.97 -0.68
N MET A 110 9.39 -2.75 0.63
CA MET A 110 8.36 -3.05 1.62
C MET A 110 7.13 -2.16 1.43
N VAL A 111 7.34 -0.92 1.00
CA VAL A 111 6.26 0.05 0.70
C VAL A 111 5.87 -0.02 -0.78
N GLN A 112 4.58 -0.14 -1.03
CA GLN A 112 3.95 0.03 -2.34
C GLN A 112 2.93 1.16 -2.24
N LEU A 113 3.37 2.42 -2.24
CA LEU A 113 2.49 3.55 -1.98
C LEU A 113 1.63 3.88 -3.22
N SER A 114 0.36 3.46 -3.21
CA SER A 114 -0.50 3.48 -4.39
C SER A 114 -1.92 3.99 -4.09
N PRO A 115 -2.61 4.62 -5.08
CA PRO A 115 -4.03 4.93 -4.96
C PRO A 115 -4.90 3.69 -4.75
N ASN A 116 -5.98 3.90 -4.00
CA ASN A 116 -7.10 2.97 -3.85
C ASN A 116 -8.36 3.61 -4.43
N ASN A 117 -9.15 2.87 -5.22
CA ASN A 117 -10.45 3.38 -5.70
C ASN A 117 -11.54 3.37 -4.63
N GLY A 118 -11.45 2.46 -3.65
CA GLY A 118 -12.41 2.35 -2.55
C GLY A 118 -13.58 1.39 -2.80
N SER A 119 -13.45 0.48 -3.76
CA SER A 119 -14.48 -0.52 -4.09
C SER A 119 -14.00 -1.96 -3.84
N ASN A 120 -14.95 -2.86 -3.60
CA ASN A 120 -14.70 -4.31 -3.56
C ASN A 120 -14.86 -4.92 -4.95
N GLY A 121 -14.23 -6.07 -5.16
CA GLY A 121 -14.31 -6.81 -6.41
C GLY A 121 -12.97 -7.46 -6.74
N TRP A 122 -13.00 -8.34 -7.74
CA TRP A 122 -11.79 -8.98 -8.23
C TRP A 122 -10.89 -7.99 -8.97
N GLU A 123 -11.51 -7.04 -9.66
CA GLU A 123 -10.89 -5.95 -10.41
C GLU A 123 -10.11 -4.98 -9.51
N TYR A 124 -10.46 -4.91 -8.22
CA TYR A 124 -9.87 -4.00 -7.23
C TYR A 124 -8.86 -4.70 -6.30
N ILE A 125 -8.42 -5.92 -6.62
CA ILE A 125 -7.52 -6.70 -5.76
C ILE A 125 -6.23 -5.95 -5.41
N SER A 126 -5.64 -5.26 -6.39
CA SER A 126 -4.45 -4.43 -6.19
C SER A 126 -4.77 -3.07 -5.59
N GLY A 127 -6.02 -2.79 -5.22
CA GLY A 127 -6.50 -1.49 -4.76
C GLY A 127 -6.91 -0.53 -5.89
N TYR A 128 -6.39 -0.72 -7.11
CA TYR A 128 -6.61 0.17 -8.25
C TYR A 128 -7.13 -0.57 -9.49
N TYR A 129 -8.16 0.00 -10.12
CA TYR A 129 -8.78 -0.43 -11.36
C TYR A 129 -8.91 0.76 -12.32
N TYR A 130 -8.20 0.70 -13.45
CA TYR A 130 -8.08 1.83 -14.38
C TYR A 130 -9.43 2.38 -14.89
N HIS A 131 -10.49 1.58 -14.95
CA HIS A 131 -11.79 2.08 -15.42
C HIS A 131 -12.62 2.80 -14.34
N ASP A 132 -12.12 2.87 -13.10
CA ASP A 132 -12.73 3.64 -12.01
C ASP A 132 -11.94 4.93 -11.74
N ALA A 133 -12.51 6.07 -12.15
CA ALA A 133 -11.91 7.39 -12.01
C ALA A 133 -12.23 8.07 -10.66
N ARG A 134 -12.28 7.28 -9.58
CA ARG A 134 -12.45 7.72 -8.19
C ARG A 134 -11.30 7.21 -7.34
N THR A 135 -10.91 7.94 -6.30
CA THR A 135 -9.96 7.45 -5.30
C THR A 135 -10.45 7.76 -3.89
N SER A 136 -10.33 6.77 -3.00
CA SER A 136 -10.59 6.91 -1.56
C SER A 136 -9.35 7.29 -0.76
N GLY A 137 -8.18 7.40 -1.41
CA GLY A 137 -6.90 7.69 -0.78
C GLY A 137 -5.77 6.79 -1.29
N PHE A 138 -4.67 6.77 -0.55
CA PHE A 138 -3.41 6.13 -0.92
C PHE A 138 -2.94 5.23 0.24
N SER A 139 -2.84 3.92 0.01
CA SER A 139 -2.36 2.97 1.03
C SER A 139 -0.95 2.48 0.73
N HIS A 140 -0.29 1.86 1.71
CA HIS A 140 1.16 1.67 1.71
C HIS A 140 1.61 0.25 1.37
N THR A 141 0.69 -0.69 1.23
CA THR A 141 0.97 -2.10 0.94
C THR A 141 0.00 -2.62 -0.12
N HIS A 142 0.50 -3.27 -1.16
CA HIS A 142 -0.34 -3.73 -2.28
C HIS A 142 0.21 -5.01 -2.91
N LEU A 143 -0.69 -5.88 -3.37
CA LEU A 143 -0.33 -7.06 -4.16
C LEU A 143 -0.37 -6.73 -5.66
N SER A 144 0.70 -7.07 -6.39
CA SER A 144 0.76 -6.92 -7.84
C SER A 144 0.50 -8.27 -8.53
N GLY A 145 -0.49 -8.32 -9.43
CA GLY A 145 -0.81 -9.50 -10.24
C GLY A 145 -1.56 -10.61 -9.50
N ALA A 146 -2.07 -10.35 -8.30
CA ALA A 146 -2.74 -11.37 -7.49
C ALA A 146 -4.18 -11.65 -7.96
N GLY A 147 -4.61 -12.89 -7.74
CA GLY A 147 -5.99 -13.35 -7.96
C GLY A 147 -6.86 -13.34 -6.71
N ALA A 148 -6.30 -12.96 -5.55
CA ALA A 148 -6.99 -12.78 -4.28
C ALA A 148 -6.49 -11.48 -3.60
N GLY A 149 -7.38 -10.79 -2.91
CA GLY A 149 -7.08 -9.52 -2.22
C GLY A 149 -6.57 -9.71 -0.80
N ASP A 150 -5.59 -8.89 -0.42
CA ASP A 150 -5.09 -8.67 0.93
C ASP A 150 -4.32 -7.33 0.95
N LEU A 151 -3.64 -6.99 2.05
CA LEU A 151 -2.87 -5.74 2.21
C LEU A 151 -3.78 -4.49 2.15
N ASN A 152 -3.36 -3.44 1.43
CA ASN A 152 -4.00 -2.13 1.37
C ASN A 152 -4.01 -1.43 2.75
N ASP A 153 -2.89 -1.56 3.46
CA ASP A 153 -2.74 -1.12 4.83
C ASP A 153 -2.45 0.38 4.92
N ILE A 154 -3.03 1.00 5.95
CA ILE A 154 -2.83 2.41 6.31
C ILE A 154 -3.15 3.33 5.13
N LEU A 155 -4.44 3.57 4.92
CA LEU A 155 -4.93 4.46 3.88
C LEU A 155 -4.80 5.92 4.32
N VAL A 156 -4.22 6.75 3.47
CA VAL A 156 -4.04 8.19 3.68
C VAL A 156 -4.83 8.98 2.63
N MET A 157 -5.63 9.95 3.04
CA MET A 157 -6.45 10.76 2.13
C MET A 157 -6.39 12.24 2.51
N PRO A 158 -5.87 13.14 1.67
CA PRO A 158 -5.95 14.58 1.90
C PRO A 158 -7.35 15.10 1.52
N ILE A 159 -7.96 15.89 2.40
CA ILE A 159 -9.29 16.47 2.20
C ILE A 159 -9.31 17.94 2.63
N ASN A 160 -10.36 18.66 2.21
CA ASN A 160 -10.67 19.98 2.75
C ASN A 160 -12.18 20.25 2.71
N SER A 161 -12.61 21.45 3.12
CA SER A 161 -14.03 21.81 3.22
C SER A 161 -14.77 21.97 1.89
N ARG A 162 -14.09 21.84 0.73
CA ARG A 162 -14.68 22.04 -0.59
C ARG A 162 -15.61 20.92 -1.04
N SER A 163 -15.49 19.73 -0.46
CA SER A 163 -16.29 18.57 -0.83
C SER A 163 -16.61 17.71 0.39
N ASP A 164 -17.81 17.14 0.38
CA ASP A 164 -18.30 16.11 1.30
C ASP A 164 -18.53 14.78 0.57
N TYR A 165 -17.89 14.59 -0.60
CA TYR A 165 -18.05 13.38 -1.41
C TYR A 165 -17.54 12.15 -0.65
N MET A 166 -18.45 11.18 -0.50
CA MET A 166 -18.18 9.88 0.09
C MET A 166 -18.49 8.77 -0.93
N ILE A 167 -17.65 7.74 -0.95
CA ILE A 167 -17.99 6.44 -1.51
C ILE A 167 -18.75 5.66 -0.43
N ASP A 168 -19.85 5.02 -0.81
CA ASP A 168 -20.62 4.10 0.04
C ASP A 168 -20.94 2.84 -0.76
N GLU A 169 -20.14 1.79 -0.57
CA GLU A 169 -20.29 0.49 -1.22
C GLU A 169 -21.12 -0.49 -0.36
N GLY A 170 -22.05 0.03 0.45
CA GLY A 170 -23.00 -0.78 1.21
C GLY A 170 -22.42 -1.48 2.44
N SER A 171 -21.23 -1.05 2.89
CA SER A 171 -20.64 -1.46 4.17
C SER A 171 -20.19 -0.22 4.93
N ALA A 172 -20.46 -0.16 6.22
CA ALA A 172 -20.10 0.98 7.04
C ALA A 172 -18.58 1.19 7.19
N THR A 173 -17.77 0.17 6.88
CA THR A 173 -16.30 0.27 6.78
C THR A 173 -15.83 0.84 5.44
N LEU A 174 -16.72 0.93 4.45
CA LEU A 174 -16.51 1.47 3.10
C LEU A 174 -17.32 2.75 2.87
N ASN A 175 -17.65 3.46 3.95
CA ASN A 175 -18.08 4.85 3.88
C ASN A 175 -16.83 5.74 3.95
N LEU A 176 -16.28 6.11 2.80
CA LEU A 176 -14.93 6.67 2.66
C LEU A 176 -14.98 8.04 1.98
N GLU A 177 -14.32 9.02 2.58
CA GLU A 177 -14.00 10.29 1.93
C GLU A 177 -13.24 10.00 0.62
N ALA A 178 -13.66 10.62 -0.47
CA ALA A 178 -13.15 10.29 -1.79
C ALA A 178 -13.08 11.52 -2.70
N SER A 179 -12.32 11.38 -3.78
CA SER A 179 -12.29 12.35 -4.86
C SER A 179 -12.36 11.65 -6.21
N ARG A 180 -13.01 12.31 -7.16
CA ARG A 180 -12.90 12.03 -8.58
C ARG A 180 -11.56 12.54 -9.11
N PHE A 181 -11.06 11.89 -10.14
CA PHE A 181 -9.89 12.34 -10.91
C PHE A 181 -10.12 12.07 -12.40
N GLN A 182 -9.15 12.43 -13.25
CA GLN A 182 -9.14 12.10 -14.67
C GLN A 182 -7.76 11.58 -15.06
N HIS A 183 -7.68 10.50 -15.83
CA HIS A 183 -6.38 9.92 -16.25
C HIS A 183 -5.49 10.90 -17.03
N ARG A 184 -6.09 11.86 -17.74
CA ARG A 184 -5.31 12.92 -18.40
C ARG A 184 -4.53 13.79 -17.41
N ASP A 185 -4.95 13.86 -16.14
CA ASP A 185 -4.28 14.63 -15.10
C ASP A 185 -3.56 13.70 -14.08
N GLU A 186 -3.42 12.41 -14.44
CA GLU A 186 -2.76 11.36 -13.67
C GLU A 186 -1.44 10.97 -14.34
N GLN A 187 -0.39 10.70 -13.56
CA GLN A 187 0.94 10.36 -14.06
C GLN A 187 1.61 9.32 -13.17
N ALA A 188 2.36 8.40 -13.79
CA ALA A 188 3.13 7.40 -13.08
C ALA A 188 4.42 7.05 -13.84
N THR A 189 5.51 6.87 -13.10
CA THR A 189 6.80 6.32 -13.56
C THR A 189 7.36 5.39 -12.48
N ALA A 190 8.44 4.68 -12.77
CA ALA A 190 9.09 3.84 -11.76
C ALA A 190 9.52 4.68 -10.53
N GLY A 191 8.88 4.45 -9.38
CA GLY A 191 9.14 5.18 -8.13
C GLY A 191 8.39 6.51 -7.94
N TYR A 192 7.44 6.88 -8.81
CA TYR A 192 6.66 8.12 -8.67
C TYR A 192 5.24 7.98 -9.20
N TYR A 193 4.27 8.56 -8.49
CA TYR A 193 2.88 8.69 -8.91
C TYR A 193 2.36 10.09 -8.61
N LYS A 194 1.44 10.60 -9.43
CA LYS A 194 0.77 11.88 -9.24
C LYS A 194 -0.67 11.82 -9.74
N VAL A 195 -1.56 12.49 -9.02
CA VAL A 195 -2.95 12.72 -9.44
C VAL A 195 -3.49 14.04 -8.90
N ASP A 196 -4.36 14.70 -9.66
CA ASP A 196 -5.12 15.85 -9.20
C ASP A 196 -6.50 15.38 -8.67
N LEU A 197 -6.76 15.64 -7.38
CA LEU A 197 -8.01 15.33 -6.68
C LEU A 197 -9.02 16.44 -6.92
N LEU A 198 -9.84 16.27 -7.95
CA LEU A 198 -10.69 17.33 -8.49
C LEU A 198 -11.74 17.86 -7.51
N ASP A 199 -12.24 17.03 -6.60
CA ASP A 199 -13.27 17.43 -5.65
C ASP A 199 -12.73 18.34 -4.54
N TYR A 200 -11.45 18.20 -4.22
CA TYR A 200 -10.78 19.00 -3.19
C TYR A 200 -9.85 20.08 -3.76
N ASP A 201 -9.59 20.07 -5.07
CA ASP A 201 -8.58 20.93 -5.71
C ASP A 201 -7.19 20.73 -5.07
N ILE A 202 -6.86 19.48 -4.76
CA ILE A 202 -5.60 19.08 -4.12
C ILE A 202 -4.79 18.28 -5.14
N LYS A 203 -3.51 18.63 -5.30
CA LYS A 203 -2.56 17.79 -6.02
C LYS A 203 -1.89 16.81 -5.07
N ALA A 204 -1.93 15.53 -5.39
CA ALA A 204 -1.26 14.47 -4.67
C ALA A 204 -0.09 13.91 -5.49
N GLU A 205 1.08 13.83 -4.86
CA GLU A 205 2.29 13.24 -5.41
C GLU A 205 2.84 12.23 -4.42
N LEU A 206 3.31 11.09 -4.93
CA LEU A 206 3.76 9.95 -4.14
C LEU A 206 5.14 9.50 -4.64
N THR A 207 6.04 9.19 -3.71
CA THR A 207 7.28 8.47 -3.96
C THR A 207 7.59 7.53 -2.79
N ALA A 208 8.63 6.71 -2.88
CA ALA A 208 8.95 5.75 -1.83
C ALA A 208 10.45 5.47 -1.75
N SER A 209 10.91 5.18 -0.53
CA SER A 209 12.13 4.41 -0.27
C SER A 209 11.77 2.93 -0.09
N ASP A 210 12.67 2.11 0.46
CA ASP A 210 12.36 0.69 0.63
C ASP A 210 11.30 0.47 1.70
N ARG A 211 11.29 1.29 2.77
CA ARG A 211 10.40 1.11 3.94
C ARG A 211 9.58 2.35 4.30
N VAL A 212 9.73 3.45 3.55
CA VAL A 212 9.04 4.71 3.81
C VAL A 212 8.32 5.19 2.56
N GLY A 213 6.99 5.37 2.66
CA GLY A 213 6.19 6.08 1.67
C GLY A 213 6.23 7.58 1.92
N VAL A 214 6.40 8.38 0.88
CA VAL A 214 6.50 9.84 0.98
C VAL A 214 5.44 10.48 0.10
N HIS A 215 4.57 11.25 0.74
CA HIS A 215 3.49 11.99 0.13
C HIS A 215 3.88 13.45 0.04
N ARG A 216 3.46 14.13 -1.02
CA ARG A 216 3.44 15.59 -1.13
C ARG A 216 2.06 16.02 -1.58
N TYR A 217 1.39 16.80 -0.73
CA TYR A 217 0.08 17.36 -1.03
C TYR A 217 0.18 18.86 -1.18
N THR A 218 -0.31 19.39 -2.30
CA THR A 218 -0.47 20.84 -2.48
C THR A 218 -1.92 21.19 -2.23
N PHE A 219 -2.18 21.83 -1.09
CA PHE A 219 -3.50 22.28 -0.71
C PHE A 219 -3.79 23.67 -1.27
N PRO A 220 -5.03 23.91 -1.73
CA PRO A 220 -5.47 25.26 -2.02
C PRO A 220 -5.78 25.98 -0.69
N ARG A 221 -5.95 27.30 -0.75
CA ARG A 221 -6.46 28.03 0.41
C ARG A 221 -7.82 27.49 0.85
N ASP A 222 -7.95 27.20 2.14
CA ASP A 222 -9.17 26.70 2.77
C ASP A 222 -9.24 27.06 4.26
N GLU A 223 -10.41 26.83 4.89
CA GLU A 223 -10.60 27.04 6.33
C GLU A 223 -10.31 25.77 7.14
N LYS A 224 -10.40 24.59 6.50
CA LYS A 224 -10.19 23.29 7.13
C LYS A 224 -9.60 22.31 6.14
N SER A 225 -8.29 22.10 6.21
CA SER A 225 -7.59 21.05 5.45
C SER A 225 -7.06 19.99 6.41
N GLU A 226 -7.35 18.73 6.10
CA GLU A 226 -6.99 17.60 6.93
C GLU A 226 -6.33 16.51 6.06
N ILE A 227 -5.38 15.78 6.64
CA ILE A 227 -4.92 14.49 6.13
C ILE A 227 -5.55 13.40 7.00
N ILE A 228 -6.36 12.56 6.40
CA ILE A 228 -6.95 11.38 7.06
C ILE A 228 -5.91 10.28 7.07
N VAL A 229 -5.70 9.65 8.23
CA VAL A 229 -4.98 8.38 8.37
C VAL A 229 -5.98 7.34 8.86
N ASN A 230 -6.36 6.42 7.98
CA ASN A 230 -7.41 5.44 8.19
C ASN A 230 -6.81 4.04 8.33
N THR A 231 -6.75 3.54 9.57
CA THR A 231 -6.28 2.18 9.88
C THR A 231 -7.40 1.14 9.72
N GLY A 232 -8.63 1.59 9.46
CA GLY A 232 -9.80 0.77 9.19
C GLY A 232 -10.08 0.44 7.74
N PHE A 233 -9.36 1.06 6.81
CA PHE A 233 -9.58 0.75 5.42
C PHE A 233 -9.32 -0.74 5.16
N LYS A 234 -10.16 -1.32 4.31
CA LYS A 234 -10.04 -2.70 3.87
C LYS A 234 -10.78 -2.88 2.55
N ILE A 235 -10.36 -3.87 1.79
CA ILE A 235 -11.06 -4.33 0.59
C ILE A 235 -11.30 -5.84 0.67
N ASN A 236 -12.32 -6.30 -0.04
CA ASN A 236 -12.65 -7.71 -0.19
C ASN A 236 -12.80 -8.42 1.18
N TRP A 237 -12.10 -9.55 1.35
CA TRP A 237 -12.22 -10.42 2.53
C TRP A 237 -11.32 -10.03 3.70
N ASP A 238 -10.54 -8.96 3.57
CA ASP A 238 -9.73 -8.46 4.68
C ASP A 238 -10.61 -7.95 5.84
N TYR A 239 -10.05 -7.86 7.04
CA TYR A 239 -10.72 -7.42 8.24
C TYR A 239 -9.73 -6.83 9.25
N THR A 240 -9.98 -5.59 9.68
CA THR A 240 -9.20 -4.95 10.74
C THR A 240 -9.56 -5.51 12.11
N SER A 241 -8.63 -6.24 12.73
CA SER A 241 -8.77 -6.84 14.06
C SER A 241 -8.45 -5.85 15.18
N ASP A 242 -7.54 -4.91 14.96
CA ASP A 242 -7.17 -3.89 15.94
C ASP A 242 -6.62 -2.63 15.27
N SER A 243 -6.77 -1.49 15.94
CA SER A 243 -6.15 -0.24 15.53
C SER A 243 -5.68 0.55 16.74
N TYR A 244 -4.54 1.21 16.56
CA TYR A 244 -3.94 2.11 17.53
C TYR A 244 -3.47 3.36 16.80
N LEU A 245 -3.74 4.51 17.41
CA LEU A 245 -3.36 5.82 16.89
C LEU A 245 -2.98 6.74 18.05
N LYS A 246 -1.82 7.38 17.94
CA LYS A 246 -1.30 8.33 18.91
C LYS A 246 -0.70 9.54 18.21
N TRP A 247 -1.12 10.73 18.61
CA TRP A 247 -0.48 11.98 18.25
C TRP A 247 0.63 12.29 19.24
N ASP A 248 1.87 12.19 18.77
CA ASP A 248 3.06 12.65 19.48
C ASP A 248 3.31 14.13 19.15
N LYS A 249 2.82 14.99 20.04
CA LYS A 249 2.90 16.45 19.91
C LYS A 249 4.34 16.97 19.91
N ASP A 250 5.21 16.35 20.69
CA ASP A 250 6.57 16.85 20.91
C ASP A 250 7.44 16.65 19.67
N ASN A 251 7.14 15.63 18.88
CA ASN A 251 7.88 15.28 17.65
C ASN A 251 7.12 15.56 16.35
N ASN A 252 5.96 16.24 16.42
CA ASN A 252 5.12 16.56 15.25
C ASN A 252 4.78 15.34 14.37
N ARG A 253 4.39 14.22 15.00
CA ARG A 253 4.18 12.95 14.31
C ARG A 253 2.97 12.15 14.81
N LEU A 254 2.49 11.25 13.95
CA LEU A 254 1.47 10.28 14.28
C LEU A 254 2.10 8.89 14.33
N GLU A 255 1.78 8.12 15.36
CA GLU A 255 2.25 6.74 15.56
C GLU A 255 1.03 5.83 15.60
N GLY A 256 1.18 4.59 15.14
CA GLY A 256 0.06 3.66 15.21
C GLY A 256 0.35 2.25 14.75
N HIS A 257 -0.71 1.45 14.79
CA HIS A 257 -0.73 0.13 14.15
C HIS A 257 -2.09 -0.20 13.58
N ARG A 258 -2.07 -1.08 12.58
CA ARG A 258 -3.21 -1.83 12.07
C ARG A 258 -2.88 -3.30 12.17
N PHE A 259 -3.76 -4.05 12.81
CA PHE A 259 -3.71 -5.51 12.78
C PHE A 259 -4.91 -6.01 11.99
N SER A 260 -4.70 -7.04 11.20
CA SER A 260 -5.74 -7.57 10.31
C SER A 260 -5.69 -9.08 10.15
N ASP A 261 -6.78 -9.62 9.65
CA ASP A 261 -6.94 -11.00 9.24
C ASP A 261 -7.59 -11.02 7.86
N GLY A 262 -6.99 -11.73 6.93
CA GLY A 262 -7.48 -11.83 5.55
C GLY A 262 -7.07 -13.15 4.91
N TRP A 263 -6.47 -13.06 3.72
CA TRP A 263 -5.85 -14.23 3.10
C TRP A 263 -4.65 -14.70 3.91
N ALA A 264 -3.82 -13.78 4.39
CA ALA A 264 -2.84 -13.99 5.44
C ALA A 264 -3.48 -13.77 6.82
N PRO A 265 -3.39 -14.75 7.74
CA PRO A 265 -3.90 -14.58 9.09
C PRO A 265 -2.96 -13.73 9.94
N SER A 266 -3.52 -12.94 10.86
CA SER A 266 -2.78 -12.21 11.90
C SER A 266 -1.69 -11.29 11.37
N GLN A 267 -1.99 -10.42 10.40
CA GLN A 267 -1.04 -9.42 9.91
C GLN A 267 -0.82 -8.30 10.95
N LYS A 268 0.40 -7.74 10.97
CA LYS A 268 0.87 -6.81 12.00
C LYS A 268 1.65 -5.68 11.35
N GLU A 269 1.01 -4.53 11.19
CA GLU A 269 1.60 -3.39 10.51
C GLU A 269 1.65 -2.22 11.49
N PHE A 270 2.88 -1.83 11.83
CA PHE A 270 3.18 -0.67 12.68
C PHE A 270 3.67 0.46 11.80
N PHE A 271 3.40 1.70 12.22
CA PHE A 271 3.86 2.86 11.46
C PHE A 271 4.24 4.05 12.34
N VAL A 272 5.11 4.89 11.77
CA VAL A 272 5.39 6.25 12.21
C VAL A 272 5.20 7.18 11.01
N MET A 273 4.44 8.26 11.19
CA MET A 273 4.17 9.25 10.16
C MET A 273 4.62 10.64 10.61
N GLU A 274 5.60 11.23 9.92
CA GLU A 274 6.17 12.55 10.20
C GLU A 274 5.70 13.57 9.14
N PHE A 275 5.52 14.82 9.55
CA PHE A 275 5.07 15.91 8.69
C PHE A 275 6.07 17.06 8.71
N ASP A 276 6.32 17.67 7.55
CA ASP A 276 7.21 18.85 7.42
C ASP A 276 6.54 20.15 7.91
N GLN A 277 5.20 20.19 7.89
CA GLN A 277 4.39 21.27 8.42
C GLN A 277 3.93 20.98 9.86
N PRO A 278 3.85 22.01 10.73
CA PRO A 278 3.36 21.84 12.09
C PRO A 278 1.87 21.44 12.08
N ILE A 279 1.55 20.38 12.80
CA ILE A 279 0.18 19.90 12.99
C ILE A 279 -0.58 20.90 13.87
N LYS A 280 -1.68 21.45 13.36
CA LYS A 280 -2.54 22.38 14.09
C LYS A 280 -3.40 21.66 15.13
N ASN A 281 -3.98 20.53 14.75
CA ASN A 281 -4.83 19.70 15.60
C ASN A 281 -4.89 18.27 15.06
N VAL A 282 -5.21 17.31 15.93
CA VAL A 282 -5.59 15.95 15.52
C VAL A 282 -6.89 15.60 16.22
N ARG A 283 -7.90 15.21 15.44
CA ARG A 283 -9.10 14.55 15.96
C ARG A 283 -9.08 13.08 15.58
N PHE A 284 -9.62 12.24 16.47
CA PHE A 284 -9.78 10.82 16.20
C PHE A 284 -11.25 10.47 16.06
N ALA A 285 -11.54 9.51 15.19
CA ALA A 285 -12.85 8.88 15.09
C ALA A 285 -12.69 7.36 15.05
N TYR A 286 -13.73 6.65 15.44
CA TYR A 286 -13.77 5.19 15.37
C TYR A 286 -15.16 4.70 15.00
N TYR A 287 -15.23 3.51 14.40
CA TYR A 287 -16.52 2.91 14.08
C TYR A 287 -17.12 2.22 15.31
N ASP A 288 -18.25 2.75 15.79
CA ASP A 288 -19.01 2.14 16.86
C ASP A 288 -19.98 1.11 16.27
N LYS A 289 -19.71 -0.18 16.55
CA LYS A 289 -20.51 -1.29 16.03
C LYS A 289 -21.91 -1.37 16.62
N GLU A 290 -22.11 -0.89 17.85
CA GLU A 290 -23.42 -0.90 18.50
C GLU A 290 -24.32 0.16 17.89
N GLN A 291 -23.75 1.34 17.58
CA GLN A 291 -24.44 2.45 16.93
C GLN A 291 -24.48 2.35 15.40
N GLY A 292 -23.66 1.49 14.82
CA GLY A 292 -23.59 1.29 13.37
C GLY A 292 -23.03 2.51 12.61
N ARG A 293 -22.17 3.33 13.23
CA ARG A 293 -21.64 4.57 12.65
C ARG A 293 -20.31 4.99 13.25
N TYR A 294 -19.62 5.89 12.55
CA TYR A 294 -18.45 6.56 13.12
C TYR A 294 -18.83 7.52 14.25
N MET A 295 -17.99 7.55 15.27
CA MET A 295 -18.07 8.40 16.46
C MET A 295 -16.78 9.19 16.59
N ASP A 296 -16.91 10.51 16.79
CA ASP A 296 -15.77 11.33 17.15
C ASP A 296 -15.35 11.07 18.60
N VAL A 297 -14.04 11.01 18.81
CA VAL A 297 -13.42 10.95 20.14
C VAL A 297 -13.42 12.37 20.73
N PRO A 298 -13.67 12.54 22.05
CA PRO A 298 -13.65 13.85 22.69
C PRO A 298 -12.35 14.63 22.44
N GLU A 299 -12.49 15.96 22.31
CA GLU A 299 -11.35 16.86 22.11
C GLU A 299 -10.30 16.73 23.21
N GLY A 300 -9.03 16.94 22.84
CA GLY A 300 -7.88 16.89 23.76
C GLY A 300 -7.30 15.49 23.99
N ILE A 301 -8.00 14.43 23.58
CA ILE A 301 -7.45 13.07 23.56
C ILE A 301 -6.39 12.96 22.46
N THR A 302 -5.20 12.48 22.83
CA THR A 302 -4.05 12.33 21.92
C THR A 302 -3.75 10.88 21.56
N GLU A 303 -4.50 9.93 22.11
CA GLU A 303 -4.21 8.50 21.96
C GLU A 303 -5.49 7.66 22.07
N ILE A 304 -5.65 6.70 21.15
CA ILE A 304 -6.72 5.68 21.17
C ILE A 304 -6.16 4.31 20.80
N GLY A 305 -6.79 3.23 21.27
CA GLY A 305 -6.40 1.84 20.92
C GLY A 305 -5.53 1.12 21.94
N ASN A 306 -4.66 1.84 22.68
CA ASN A 306 -3.58 1.24 23.49
C ASN A 306 -4.05 0.09 24.41
N GLU A 307 -4.96 0.38 25.34
CA GLU A 307 -5.40 -0.57 26.37
C GLU A 307 -6.72 -1.30 26.03
N THR A 308 -7.35 -0.97 24.90
CA THR A 308 -8.72 -1.41 24.58
C THR A 308 -8.77 -2.07 23.21
N ARG A 309 -8.10 -3.21 23.12
CA ARG A 309 -8.04 -4.02 21.91
C ARG A 309 -9.42 -4.32 21.35
N GLY A 310 -9.57 -4.18 20.04
CA GLY A 310 -10.80 -4.47 19.33
C GLY A 310 -11.91 -3.41 19.49
N LYS A 311 -11.82 -2.49 20.47
CA LYS A 311 -12.81 -1.43 20.65
C LYS A 311 -12.73 -0.40 19.52
N TYR A 312 -11.51 -0.02 19.16
CA TYR A 312 -11.24 0.99 18.14
C TYR A 312 -10.95 0.36 16.77
N GLN A 313 -11.55 -0.81 16.49
CA GLN A 313 -11.53 -1.34 15.13
C GLN A 313 -12.05 -0.26 14.18
N TYR A 314 -11.32 -0.07 13.08
CA TYR A 314 -11.63 0.96 12.10
C TYR A 314 -11.43 2.40 12.60
N ALA A 315 -10.31 2.67 13.26
CA ALA A 315 -9.96 4.01 13.70
C ALA A 315 -9.49 4.91 12.55
N ARG A 316 -9.70 6.22 12.71
CA ARG A 316 -9.22 7.28 11.83
C ARG A 316 -8.61 8.40 12.67
N ALA A 317 -7.49 8.95 12.20
CA ALA A 317 -6.99 10.25 12.62
C ALA A 317 -7.24 11.26 11.51
N TYR A 318 -7.63 12.47 11.86
CA TYR A 318 -7.72 13.60 10.94
C TYR A 318 -6.72 14.65 11.42
N VAL A 319 -5.64 14.82 10.67
CA VAL A 319 -4.50 15.68 10.99
C VAL A 319 -4.71 17.03 10.29
N GLU A 320 -4.98 18.07 11.05
CA GLU A 320 -5.33 19.40 10.55
C GLU A 320 -4.11 20.29 10.35
N PHE A 321 -4.11 21.04 9.23
CA PHE A 321 -3.05 22.01 8.88
C PHE A 321 -3.63 23.41 8.68
N ASP A 322 -2.79 24.43 8.85
CA ASP A 322 -3.14 25.83 8.57
C ASP A 322 -2.95 26.17 7.08
N THR A 323 -4.01 26.02 6.30
CA THR A 323 -4.09 26.37 4.87
C THR A 323 -4.68 27.76 4.63
N SER A 324 -4.53 28.69 5.59
CA SER A 324 -4.96 30.09 5.41
C SER A 324 -4.25 30.82 4.27
N LYS A 325 -3.06 30.32 3.88
CA LYS A 325 -2.31 30.75 2.69
C LYS A 325 -2.52 29.75 1.56
N ASP A 326 -2.64 30.28 0.35
CA ASP A 326 -2.80 29.46 -0.85
C ASP A 326 -1.50 28.74 -1.23
N GLY A 327 -1.62 27.51 -1.72
CA GLY A 327 -0.50 26.69 -2.17
C GLY A 327 0.38 26.14 -1.04
N LEU A 328 -0.19 25.85 0.14
CA LEU A 328 0.56 25.14 1.18
C LEU A 328 0.90 23.73 0.68
N THR A 329 2.19 23.42 0.63
CA THR A 329 2.68 22.07 0.41
C THR A 329 2.93 21.40 1.75
N VAL A 330 2.37 20.21 1.94
CA VAL A 330 2.64 19.33 3.08
C VAL A 330 3.32 18.06 2.56
N GLU A 331 4.55 17.81 3.02
CA GLU A 331 5.23 16.54 2.86
C GLU A 331 4.96 15.67 4.09
N ALA A 332 4.43 14.46 3.85
CA ALA A 332 4.17 13.49 4.89
C ALA A 332 4.92 12.19 4.59
N LYS A 333 5.71 11.70 5.54
CA LYS A 333 6.53 10.50 5.41
C LYS A 333 5.99 9.44 6.34
N LEU A 334 5.68 8.25 5.84
CA LEU A 334 5.15 7.14 6.63
C LEU A 334 6.06 5.93 6.50
N ALA A 335 6.72 5.57 7.59
CA ALA A 335 7.57 4.38 7.68
C ALA A 335 6.74 3.20 8.20
N LEU A 336 6.90 2.04 7.57
CA LEU A 336 6.27 0.79 8.02
C LEU A 336 7.26 -0.09 8.79
N SER A 337 6.72 -0.98 9.63
CA SER A 337 7.43 -2.12 10.20
C SER A 337 6.43 -3.24 10.50
N ASN A 338 6.86 -4.49 10.33
CA ASN A 338 6.08 -5.66 10.73
C ASN A 338 6.41 -6.15 12.16
N VAL A 339 7.25 -5.39 12.87
CA VAL A 339 7.79 -5.74 14.19
C VAL A 339 7.26 -4.78 15.25
N GLU A 340 7.52 -3.48 15.14
CA GLU A 340 7.08 -2.53 16.19
C GLU A 340 7.10 -1.08 15.69
N ILE A 341 6.47 -0.19 16.45
CA ILE A 341 6.59 1.26 16.22
C ILE A 341 8.03 1.71 16.46
N GLY A 342 8.63 1.25 17.56
CA GLY A 342 9.95 1.65 18.00
C GLY A 342 10.03 3.10 18.48
N GLU A 343 11.18 3.50 19.01
CA GLU A 343 11.38 4.85 19.54
C GLU A 343 12.73 5.43 19.11
N ASN A 344 12.75 6.76 18.90
CA ASN A 344 13.96 7.56 18.71
C ASN A 344 14.92 7.02 17.62
N GLY A 345 14.38 6.42 16.55
CA GLY A 345 15.17 5.92 15.43
C GLY A 345 16.00 4.68 15.76
N LYS A 346 15.65 3.90 16.79
CA LYS A 346 16.46 2.76 17.26
C LYS A 346 15.93 1.39 16.87
N SER A 347 14.64 1.29 16.58
CA SER A 347 13.97 0.06 16.20
C SER A 347 12.71 0.32 15.37
N GLY A 348 12.20 -0.72 14.71
CA GLY A 348 10.86 -0.72 14.13
C GLY A 348 10.66 0.35 13.05
N ALA A 349 9.42 0.83 12.93
CA ALA A 349 9.06 1.88 12.00
C ALA A 349 9.84 3.19 12.26
N SER A 350 10.13 3.52 13.51
CA SER A 350 10.92 4.70 13.86
C SER A 350 12.36 4.61 13.32
N LEU A 351 13.00 3.44 13.35
CA LEU A 351 14.31 3.24 12.70
C LEU A 351 14.19 3.29 11.18
N ASN A 352 13.19 2.64 10.60
CA ASN A 352 12.98 2.63 9.15
C ASN A 352 12.77 4.04 8.58
N MET A 353 12.16 4.96 9.35
CA MET A 353 12.05 6.38 8.99
C MET A 353 13.41 7.04 8.66
N THR A 354 14.51 6.53 9.24
CA THR A 354 15.85 7.08 9.01
C THR A 354 16.34 6.90 7.57
N GLU A 355 15.72 6.02 6.76
CA GLU A 355 16.02 5.88 5.32
C GLU A 355 15.88 7.21 4.55
N VAL A 356 14.98 8.08 5.01
CA VAL A 356 14.66 9.36 4.36
C VAL A 356 14.87 10.56 5.29
N ALA A 357 15.66 10.38 6.36
CA ALA A 357 15.97 11.45 7.30
C ALA A 357 16.71 12.60 6.60
N GLY A 358 16.21 13.82 6.76
CA GLY A 358 16.78 15.02 6.13
C GLY A 358 16.59 15.14 4.62
N MET A 359 15.94 14.16 3.97
CA MET A 359 15.60 14.23 2.54
C MET A 359 14.25 14.92 2.34
N ASN A 360 14.08 15.73 1.30
CA ASN A 360 12.76 16.19 0.86
C ASN A 360 12.13 15.23 -0.17
N PHE A 361 10.90 15.49 -0.59
CA PHE A 361 10.19 14.66 -1.57
C PHE A 361 11.01 14.41 -2.84
N ASP A 362 11.57 15.46 -3.44
CA ASP A 362 12.26 15.37 -4.72
C ASP A 362 13.56 14.54 -4.60
N GLN A 363 14.27 14.63 -3.47
CA GLN A 363 15.45 13.81 -3.20
C GLN A 363 15.10 12.32 -3.02
N VAL A 364 13.97 11.99 -2.39
CA VAL A 364 13.51 10.60 -2.26
C VAL A 364 13.10 10.07 -3.64
N ARG A 365 12.39 10.88 -4.43
CA ARG A 365 12.04 10.55 -5.82
C ARG A 365 13.27 10.29 -6.68
N GLU A 366 14.27 11.17 -6.64
CA GLU A 366 15.52 11.00 -7.38
C GLU A 366 16.23 9.70 -6.97
N ALA A 367 16.29 9.40 -5.67
CA ALA A 367 16.86 8.16 -5.17
C ALA A 367 16.09 6.92 -5.64
N ALA A 368 14.75 6.98 -5.67
CA ALA A 368 13.90 5.90 -6.17
C ALA A 368 14.08 5.67 -7.67
N THR A 369 14.08 6.74 -8.47
CA THR A 369 14.37 6.67 -9.91
C THR A 369 15.75 6.10 -10.16
N LYS A 370 16.76 6.53 -9.41
CA LYS A 370 18.12 6.00 -9.52
C LYS A 370 18.18 4.49 -9.23
N LYS A 371 17.50 4.00 -8.19
CA LYS A 371 17.41 2.56 -7.90
C LYS A 371 16.81 1.78 -9.06
N TRP A 372 15.77 2.32 -9.69
CA TRP A 372 15.16 1.70 -10.88
C TRP A 372 16.04 1.75 -12.12
N GLU A 373 16.73 2.86 -12.38
CA GLU A 373 17.72 2.95 -13.46
C GLU A 373 18.84 1.93 -13.27
N ASP A 374 19.38 1.83 -12.06
CA ASP A 374 20.44 0.88 -11.73
C ASP A 374 19.97 -0.58 -11.88
N GLU A 375 18.70 -0.90 -11.58
CA GLU A 375 18.15 -2.25 -11.71
C GLU A 375 17.77 -2.61 -13.15
N LEU A 376 16.98 -1.77 -13.81
CA LEU A 376 16.51 -2.01 -15.18
C LEU A 376 17.63 -1.84 -16.21
N GLY A 377 18.58 -0.94 -15.95
CA GLY A 377 19.70 -0.65 -16.83
C GLY A 377 20.70 -1.81 -16.97
N LYS A 378 20.59 -2.84 -16.12
CA LYS A 378 21.37 -4.09 -16.23
C LYS A 378 21.13 -4.82 -17.54
N ILE A 379 19.96 -4.63 -18.17
CA ILE A 379 19.62 -5.25 -19.45
C ILE A 379 19.28 -4.17 -20.47
N GLN A 380 20.17 -4.01 -21.45
CA GLN A 380 19.99 -3.07 -22.55
C GLN A 380 19.38 -3.76 -23.76
N VAL A 381 18.23 -3.28 -24.23
CA VAL A 381 17.52 -3.83 -25.39
C VAL A 381 17.43 -2.84 -26.54
N SER A 382 17.43 -3.36 -27.77
CA SER A 382 17.25 -2.58 -29.00
C SER A 382 15.92 -2.93 -29.67
N GLY A 383 15.19 -1.93 -30.15
CA GLY A 383 13.88 -2.06 -30.77
C GLY A 383 13.20 -0.70 -30.91
N ASP A 384 11.95 -0.70 -31.37
CA ASP A 384 11.09 0.49 -31.34
C ASP A 384 10.65 0.84 -29.91
N GLU A 385 10.03 2.00 -29.75
CA GLU A 385 9.62 2.53 -28.43
C GLU A 385 8.57 1.62 -27.77
N ASP A 386 7.61 1.08 -28.54
CA ASP A 386 6.59 0.14 -28.04
C ASP A 386 7.21 -1.14 -27.49
N TYR A 387 8.22 -1.69 -28.17
CA TYR A 387 8.95 -2.86 -27.71
C TYR A 387 9.70 -2.57 -26.40
N LYS A 388 10.41 -1.43 -26.33
CA LYS A 388 11.12 -1.03 -25.12
C LYS A 388 10.16 -0.79 -23.95
N GLN A 389 9.02 -0.13 -24.19
CA GLN A 389 8.00 0.09 -23.17
C GLN A 389 7.46 -1.23 -22.63
N THR A 390 7.12 -2.16 -23.53
CA THR A 390 6.66 -3.50 -23.16
C THR A 390 7.71 -4.25 -22.35
N PHE A 391 8.97 -4.22 -22.80
CA PHE A 391 10.07 -4.93 -22.16
C PHE A 391 10.37 -4.39 -20.76
N TYR A 392 10.63 -3.08 -20.64
CA TYR A 392 10.99 -2.46 -19.37
C TYR A 392 9.84 -2.43 -18.38
N THR A 393 8.59 -2.31 -18.85
CA THR A 393 7.42 -2.42 -17.97
C THR A 393 7.24 -3.85 -17.45
N ALA A 394 7.43 -4.87 -18.30
CA ALA A 394 7.38 -6.26 -17.85
C ALA A 394 8.51 -6.57 -16.85
N MET A 395 9.71 -6.03 -17.10
CA MET A 395 10.84 -6.15 -16.18
C MET A 395 10.52 -5.46 -14.85
N TYR A 396 10.02 -4.21 -14.87
CA TYR A 396 9.53 -3.50 -13.68
C TYR A 396 8.57 -4.35 -12.84
N HIS A 397 7.53 -4.94 -13.46
CA HIS A 397 6.58 -5.81 -12.76
C HIS A 397 7.22 -7.05 -12.12
N SER A 398 8.28 -7.59 -12.71
CA SER A 398 8.99 -8.74 -12.13
C SER A 398 9.73 -8.41 -10.82
N TYR A 399 10.04 -7.13 -10.58
CA TYR A 399 10.68 -6.63 -9.36
C TYR A 399 9.68 -6.14 -8.30
N LEU A 400 8.37 -6.19 -8.58
CA LEU A 400 7.33 -5.83 -7.62
C LEU A 400 6.94 -6.98 -6.69
N GLY A 401 7.25 -8.22 -7.09
CA GLY A 401 7.02 -9.42 -6.30
C GLY A 401 8.22 -9.76 -5.43
N GLN A 402 7.97 -10.44 -4.29
CA GLN A 402 8.90 -10.61 -3.18
C GLN A 402 9.34 -9.26 -2.61
N THR A 403 8.75 -8.86 -1.51
CA THR A 403 9.02 -7.57 -0.86
C THR A 403 9.92 -7.75 0.35
N ILE A 404 10.71 -6.72 0.63
CA ILE A 404 11.45 -6.60 1.88
C ILE A 404 10.45 -6.71 3.04
N HIS A 405 10.73 -7.61 3.99
CA HIS A 405 9.90 -7.83 5.18
C HIS A 405 10.65 -7.57 6.49
N SER A 406 11.96 -7.30 6.41
CA SER A 406 12.78 -6.95 7.56
C SER A 406 12.91 -5.44 7.72
N ASP A 407 12.99 -4.99 8.97
CA ASP A 407 13.41 -3.65 9.33
C ASP A 407 14.91 -3.45 9.06
N LEU A 408 15.40 -2.20 9.15
CA LEU A 408 16.82 -1.88 8.96
C LEU A 408 17.76 -2.59 9.94
N ASP A 409 17.28 -2.97 11.12
CA ASP A 409 18.05 -3.76 12.10
C ASP A 409 18.04 -5.27 11.81
N GLY A 410 17.44 -5.68 10.69
CA GLY A 410 17.37 -7.07 10.23
C GLY A 410 16.27 -7.89 10.92
N ARG A 411 15.54 -7.35 11.91
CA ARG A 411 14.42 -8.06 12.52
C ARG A 411 13.23 -8.10 11.57
N TYR A 412 12.51 -9.20 11.61
CA TYR A 412 11.30 -9.44 10.83
C TYR A 412 10.39 -10.38 11.60
N ARG A 413 9.13 -10.45 11.17
CA ARG A 413 8.16 -11.34 11.81
C ARG A 413 8.24 -12.76 11.24
N GLN A 414 8.38 -13.75 12.12
CA GLN A 414 8.49 -15.16 11.71
C GLN A 414 7.12 -15.83 11.49
N VAL A 415 7.09 -16.84 10.62
CA VAL A 415 5.90 -17.61 10.19
C VAL A 415 5.19 -18.34 11.35
N HIS A 416 5.89 -18.68 12.43
CA HIS A 416 5.35 -19.47 13.55
C HIS A 416 4.80 -18.64 14.72
N GLN A 417 4.67 -17.34 14.55
CA GLN A 417 3.91 -16.51 15.49
C GLN A 417 2.42 -16.81 15.27
N GLY A 418 1.85 -17.72 16.07
CA GLY A 418 0.43 -18.09 15.98
C GLY A 418 -0.51 -16.87 15.99
N ARG A 419 -1.79 -17.05 15.63
CA ARG A 419 -2.75 -15.96 15.34
C ARG A 419 -2.82 -14.78 16.33
N ASN A 420 -2.33 -14.93 17.57
CA ASN A 420 -2.33 -13.90 18.60
C ASN A 420 -0.92 -13.49 19.11
N ALA A 421 0.16 -13.96 18.49
CA ALA A 421 1.53 -13.72 18.94
C ALA A 421 2.03 -12.34 18.49
N TYR A 422 2.57 -11.60 19.45
CA TYR A 422 3.26 -10.33 19.24
C TYR A 422 4.78 -10.57 19.05
N PRO A 423 5.48 -9.67 18.35
CA PRO A 423 6.88 -9.84 17.98
C PRO A 423 7.88 -9.91 19.14
N ASP A 424 7.50 -9.55 20.36
CA ASP A 424 8.34 -9.68 21.56
C ASP A 424 8.33 -11.10 22.19
N GLY A 425 7.60 -12.05 21.59
CA GLY A 425 7.45 -13.39 22.12
C GLY A 425 6.63 -13.46 23.41
N ASN A 426 6.03 -12.35 23.86
CA ASN A 426 5.09 -12.35 24.96
C ASN A 426 3.69 -12.68 24.43
N THR A 427 3.05 -13.62 25.11
CA THR A 427 1.64 -13.93 24.91
C THR A 427 0.76 -12.88 25.63
N PRO A 428 -0.56 -12.81 25.37
CA PRO A 428 -1.44 -11.75 25.87
C PRO A 428 -1.58 -11.61 27.40
N TRP A 429 -0.81 -12.34 28.21
CA TRP A 429 -1.07 -12.55 29.64
C TRP A 429 0.11 -12.20 30.57
N GLY A 430 1.08 -11.41 30.10
CA GLY A 430 2.16 -10.90 30.94
C GLY A 430 3.38 -11.82 31.02
N VAL A 431 4.44 -11.23 31.58
CA VAL A 431 5.82 -11.73 31.70
C VAL A 431 5.88 -13.24 31.94
N ARG A 432 6.80 -13.94 31.24
CA ARG A 432 7.26 -15.28 31.62
C ARG A 432 7.47 -15.32 33.14
N ARG A 433 6.60 -16.00 33.88
CA ARG A 433 6.96 -16.46 35.21
C ARG A 433 8.08 -17.46 35.01
N GLU A 434 9.27 -17.10 35.46
CA GLU A 434 10.35 -18.05 35.71
C GLU A 434 9.75 -19.18 36.56
N VAL A 435 9.65 -20.36 35.94
CA VAL A 435 9.42 -21.59 36.69
C VAL A 435 10.80 -22.02 37.17
N VAL A 436 10.95 -22.01 38.49
CA VAL A 436 12.11 -22.47 39.29
C VAL A 436 12.61 -23.83 38.84
#